data_AF-X6CMR0-F1
#
_entry.id   AF-X6CMR0-F1
#
_cell.length_a   1.000
_cell.length_b   1.000
_cell.length_c   1.000
_cell.angle_alpha   90.00
_cell.angle_beta   90.00
_cell.angle_gamma   90.00
#
_symmetry.space_group_name_H-M   'P 1'
#
loop_
_entity.id
_entity.type
_entity.pdbx_description
1 polymer ?
#
loop_
_entity_poly.entity_id
_entity_poly.type
_entity_poly.pdbx_seq_one_letter_code
_entity_poly.pdbx_strand_id
1 'polypeptide(L)'
;MSWTPELSSFQKLRNCLEHRCGIVGPQDVDETNTMILRLPYLKVDVMDASGAVRPFEIGMAVRETSTVKVEVAVRKTTFYLGQTVKVEPERIGEIAFACWVFATDIVDKLAPVAASGQHKIHI
;
A
#
# COMPACT_ATOMS: atom_id res chain seq x y z
N MET A 1 1.39 11.13 6.37
CA MET A 1 0.32 10.21 5.92
C MET A 1 -0.58 9.94 7.12
N SER A 2 -1.90 10.08 6.99
CA SER A 2 -2.84 9.59 8.00
C SER A 2 -3.18 8.15 7.63
N TRP A 3 -3.12 7.20 8.56
CA TRP A 3 -3.32 5.75 8.29
C TRP A 3 -4.75 5.25 8.54
N THR A 4 -5.59 6.09 9.15
CA THR A 4 -6.97 5.72 9.49
C THR A 4 -7.80 5.35 8.25
N PRO A 5 -7.77 6.12 7.13
CA PRO A 5 -8.49 5.75 5.91
C PRO A 5 -8.02 4.43 5.29
N GLU A 6 -6.73 4.13 5.39
CA GLU A 6 -6.07 2.97 4.80
C GLU A 6 -6.41 1.69 5.56
N LEU A 7 -6.29 1.71 6.89
CA LEU A 7 -6.67 0.60 7.74
C LEU A 7 -8.18 0.33 7.66
N SER A 8 -9.01 1.38 7.60
CA SER A 8 -10.45 1.25 7.38
C SER A 8 -10.76 0.61 6.03
N SER A 9 -10.06 1.02 4.97
CA SER A 9 -10.22 0.44 3.63
C SER A 9 -9.84 -1.05 3.60
N PHE A 10 -8.78 -1.43 4.31
CA PHE A 10 -8.38 -2.83 4.41
C PHE A 10 -9.42 -3.67 5.17
N GLN A 11 -9.97 -3.15 6.27
CA GLN A 11 -11.05 -3.82 6.99
C GLN A 11 -12.33 -3.94 6.14
N LYS A 12 -12.70 -2.89 5.38
CA LYS A 12 -13.83 -2.94 4.44
C LYS A 12 -13.63 -4.02 3.37
N LEU A 13 -12.44 -4.07 2.78
CA LEU A 13 -12.08 -5.09 1.80
C LEU A 13 -12.24 -6.50 2.37
N ARG A 14 -11.69 -6.76 3.57
CA ARG A 14 -11.85 -8.03 4.28
C ARG A 14 -13.32 -8.37 4.50
N ASN A 15 -14.10 -7.45 5.08
CA ASN A 15 -15.52 -7.69 5.38
C ASN A 15 -16.34 -8.00 4.13
N CYS A 16 -16.03 -7.35 3.01
CA CYS A 16 -16.67 -7.58 1.72
C CYS A 16 -16.36 -9.00 1.20
N LEU A 17 -15.09 -9.39 1.21
CA LEU A 17 -14.64 -10.72 0.79
C LEU A 17 -15.20 -11.84 1.68
N GLU A 18 -15.15 -11.66 3.01
CA GLU A 18 -15.50 -12.68 4.00
C GLU A 18 -17.01 -12.94 4.09
N HIS A 19 -17.83 -11.90 4.05
CA HIS A 19 -19.27 -12.04 4.32
C HIS A 19 -20.15 -11.97 3.08
N ARG A 20 -19.63 -11.46 1.96
CA ARG A 20 -20.42 -11.18 0.74
C ARG A 20 -19.72 -11.65 -0.53
N CYS A 21 -18.74 -12.54 -0.44
CA CYS A 21 -17.96 -13.04 -1.59
C CYS A 21 -17.39 -11.90 -2.46
N GLY A 22 -17.02 -10.78 -1.83
CA GLY A 22 -16.50 -9.59 -2.51
C GLY A 22 -17.57 -8.67 -3.11
N ILE A 23 -18.86 -8.91 -2.90
CA ILE A 23 -19.92 -8.02 -3.38
C ILE A 23 -20.09 -6.81 -2.43
N VAL A 24 -19.97 -5.61 -2.98
CA VAL A 24 -20.16 -4.35 -2.26
C VAL A 24 -21.62 -4.21 -1.81
N GLY A 25 -21.84 -4.08 -0.49
CA GLY A 25 -23.16 -3.91 0.12
C GLY A 25 -23.45 -2.47 0.56
N PRO A 26 -24.70 -2.17 0.97
CA PRO A 26 -25.10 -0.83 1.41
C PRO A 26 -24.27 -0.28 2.59
N GLN A 27 -23.72 -1.16 3.43
CA GLN A 27 -22.86 -0.80 4.56
C GLN A 27 -21.44 -0.37 4.16
N ASP A 28 -21.02 -0.65 2.93
CA ASP A 28 -19.66 -0.38 2.46
C ASP A 28 -19.53 1.00 1.78
N VAL A 29 -20.66 1.52 1.29
CA VAL A 29 -20.78 2.70 0.43
C VAL A 29 -21.18 3.96 1.21
N ASP A 30 -20.90 5.12 0.63
CA ASP A 30 -21.40 6.42 1.09
C ASP A 30 -22.74 6.80 0.41
N GLU A 31 -23.24 8.01 0.68
CA GLU A 31 -24.43 8.59 0.05
C GLU A 31 -24.40 8.62 -1.50
N THR A 32 -23.24 8.45 -2.13
CA THR A 32 -23.11 8.35 -3.59
C THR A 32 -23.23 6.92 -4.12
N ASN A 33 -23.54 5.95 -3.25
CA ASN A 33 -23.52 4.51 -3.55
C ASN A 33 -22.15 4.01 -4.03
N THR A 34 -21.07 4.67 -3.59
CA THR A 34 -19.70 4.25 -3.90
C THR A 34 -18.90 3.86 -2.66
N MET A 35 -18.08 2.83 -2.81
CA MET A 35 -17.05 2.46 -1.86
C MET A 35 -15.69 2.86 -2.46
N ILE A 36 -14.98 3.75 -1.77
CA ILE A 36 -13.62 4.15 -2.16
C ILE A 36 -12.62 3.47 -1.24
N LEU A 37 -11.87 2.50 -1.77
CA LEU A 37 -10.74 1.90 -1.08
C LEU A 37 -9.49 2.76 -1.28
N ARG A 38 -8.81 3.08 -0.18
CA ARG A 38 -7.49 3.71 -0.12
C ARG A 38 -6.51 2.68 0.40
N LEU A 39 -5.80 1.99 -0.48
CA LEU A 39 -4.92 0.89 -0.07
C LEU A 39 -3.46 1.33 -0.23
N PRO A 40 -2.64 1.17 0.83
CA PRO A 40 -1.23 1.54 0.77
C PRO A 40 -0.47 0.53 -0.09
N TYR A 41 0.54 1.01 -0.81
CA TYR A 41 1.46 0.17 -1.58
C TYR A 41 2.85 0.81 -1.62
N LEU A 42 3.87 0.01 -1.95
CA LEU A 42 5.20 0.55 -2.21
C LEU A 42 5.27 1.10 -3.62
N LYS A 43 5.50 2.40 -3.73
CA LYS A 43 5.90 3.01 -4.99
C LYS A 43 7.42 2.99 -5.05
N VAL A 44 7.93 2.28 -6.05
CA VAL A 44 9.35 2.18 -6.33
C VAL A 44 9.60 2.91 -7.64
N ASP A 45 10.39 3.97 -7.58
CA ASP A 45 10.81 4.73 -8.74
C ASP A 45 12.32 4.56 -8.94
N VAL A 46 12.75 4.45 -10.19
CA VAL A 46 14.16 4.44 -10.58
C VAL A 46 14.50 5.77 -11.21
N MET A 47 15.56 6.40 -10.72
CA MET A 47 16.16 7.59 -11.32
C MET A 47 17.47 7.20 -11.99
N ASP A 48 17.59 7.46 -13.29
CA ASP A 48 18.83 7.20 -14.04
C ASP A 48 19.87 8.32 -13.87
N ALA A 49 21.03 8.16 -14.50
CA ALA A 49 22.14 9.12 -14.42
C ALA A 49 21.80 10.49 -15.02
N SER A 50 20.79 10.58 -15.90
CA SER A 50 20.29 11.84 -16.45
C SER A 50 19.31 12.56 -15.51
N GLY A 51 18.90 11.90 -14.42
CA GLY A 51 17.88 12.39 -13.50
C GLY A 51 16.45 12.04 -13.94
N ALA A 52 16.26 11.24 -14.99
CA ALA A 52 14.93 10.83 -15.42
C ALA A 52 14.36 9.79 -14.46
N VAL A 53 13.14 10.05 -13.97
CA VAL A 53 12.43 9.20 -13.01
C VAL A 53 11.38 8.37 -13.72
N ARG A 54 11.37 7.06 -13.51
CA ARG A 54 10.36 6.14 -14.03
C ARG A 54 9.93 5.14 -12.97
N PRO A 55 8.66 4.68 -12.98
CA PRO A 55 8.24 3.57 -12.13
C PRO A 55 9.10 2.34 -12.37
N PHE A 56 9.47 1.65 -11.30
CA PHE A 56 10.12 0.36 -11.39
C PHE A 56 9.11 -0.69 -11.86
N GLU A 57 9.49 -1.47 -12.87
CA GLU A 57 8.71 -2.58 -13.39
C GLU A 57 9.48 -3.87 -13.22
N ILE A 58 8.78 -4.97 -12.92
CA ILE A 58 9.41 -6.29 -12.82
C ILE A 58 10.01 -6.64 -14.18
N GLY A 59 11.30 -7.01 -14.19
CA GLY A 59 12.05 -7.29 -15.41
C GLY A 59 12.70 -6.06 -16.06
N MET A 60 12.54 -4.86 -15.48
CA MET A 60 13.24 -3.66 -15.94
C MET A 60 14.76 -3.83 -15.81
N ALA A 61 15.48 -3.63 -16.91
CA ALA A 61 16.93 -3.57 -16.89
C ALA A 61 17.42 -2.23 -16.31
N VAL A 62 18.19 -2.30 -15.23
CA VAL A 62 18.86 -1.14 -14.60
C VAL A 62 20.33 -1.22 -14.99
N ARG A 63 20.70 -0.53 -16.08
CA ARG A 63 22.01 -0.69 -16.75
C ARG A 63 23.08 0.33 -16.31
N GLU A 64 22.69 1.39 -15.63
CA GLU A 64 23.57 2.47 -15.17
C GLU A 64 23.45 2.65 -13.66
N THR A 65 24.40 3.38 -13.04
CA THR A 65 24.27 3.84 -11.65
C THR A 65 22.96 4.60 -11.50
N SER A 66 21.98 3.94 -10.92
CA SER A 66 20.61 4.44 -10.78
C SER A 66 20.26 4.51 -9.30
N THR A 67 19.51 5.54 -8.92
CA THR A 67 18.99 5.65 -7.56
C THR A 67 17.60 5.06 -7.51
N VAL A 68 17.38 4.13 -6.59
CA VAL A 68 16.05 3.60 -6.29
C VAL A 68 15.44 4.43 -5.18
N LYS A 69 14.30 5.05 -5.47
CA LYS A 69 13.48 5.74 -4.47
C LYS A 69 12.29 4.85 -4.13
N VAL A 70 12.16 4.52 -2.85
CA VAL A 70 11.01 3.77 -2.32
C VAL A 70 10.20 4.70 -1.44
N GLU A 71 8.89 4.80 -1.70
CA GLU A 71 7.95 5.54 -0.86
C GLU A 71 6.66 4.74 -0.63
N VAL A 72 6.05 4.90 0.54
CA VAL A 72 4.69 4.39 0.78
C VAL A 72 3.71 5.35 0.12
N ALA A 73 2.97 4.86 -0.87
CA ALA A 73 1.96 5.61 -1.59
C ALA A 73 0.56 5.00 -1.37
N VAL A 74 -0.49 5.73 -1.77
CA VAL A 74 -1.89 5.28 -1.66
C VAL A 74 -2.49 5.08 -3.03
N ARG A 75 -3.02 3.89 -3.29
CA ARG A 75 -3.84 3.59 -4.46
C ARG A 75 -5.31 3.78 -4.10
N LYS A 76 -6.01 4.62 -4.85
CA LYS A 76 -7.48 4.78 -4.73
C LYS A 76 -8.16 3.90 -5.75
N THR A 77 -9.15 3.13 -5.31
CA THR A 77 -9.99 2.32 -6.20
C THR A 77 -11.44 2.48 -5.79
N THR A 78 -12.27 2.80 -6.77
CA THR A 78 -13.71 3.03 -6.58
C THR A 78 -14.48 1.79 -7.01
N PHE A 79 -15.43 1.38 -6.18
CA PHE A 79 -16.40 0.35 -6.49
C PHE A 79 -17.81 0.89 -6.28
N TYR A 80 -18.76 0.44 -7.08
CA TYR A 80 -20.18 0.79 -6.95
C TYR A 80 -20.93 -0.26 -6.14
N LEU A 81 -22.06 0.13 -5.53
CA LEU A 81 -22.97 -0.79 -4.87
C LEU A 81 -23.33 -1.97 -5.77
N GLY A 82 -23.24 -3.20 -5.25
CA GLY A 82 -23.48 -4.44 -5.99
C GLY A 82 -22.31 -4.91 -6.87
N GLN A 83 -21.25 -4.12 -7.05
CA GLN A 83 -20.07 -4.53 -7.79
C GLN A 83 -19.27 -5.57 -7.01
N THR A 84 -18.65 -6.52 -7.72
CA THR A 84 -17.66 -7.42 -7.13
C THR A 84 -16.29 -6.75 -7.06
N VAL A 85 -15.73 -6.69 -5.86
CA VAL A 85 -14.35 -6.28 -5.60
C VAL A 85 -13.40 -7.34 -6.16
N LYS A 86 -12.52 -6.93 -7.06
CA LYS A 86 -11.45 -7.77 -7.62
C LYS A 86 -10.11 -7.18 -7.22
N VAL A 87 -9.33 -7.94 -6.45
CA VAL A 87 -7.97 -7.58 -6.04
C VAL A 87 -7.06 -8.76 -6.36
N GLU A 88 -5.98 -8.48 -7.09
CA GLU A 88 -4.94 -9.46 -7.41
C GLU A 88 -4.20 -9.88 -6.12
N PRO A 89 -3.93 -11.18 -5.90
CA PRO A 89 -3.23 -11.67 -4.70
C PRO A 89 -1.91 -10.94 -4.43
N GLU A 90 -1.16 -10.59 -5.47
CA GLU A 90 0.10 -9.85 -5.40
C GLU A 90 -0.08 -8.50 -4.68
N ARG A 91 -1.21 -7.83 -4.90
CA ARG A 91 -1.52 -6.55 -4.24
C ARG A 91 -1.80 -6.72 -2.75
N ILE A 92 -2.28 -7.88 -2.31
CA ILE A 92 -2.42 -8.16 -0.88
C ILE A 92 -1.04 -8.21 -0.21
N GLY A 93 -0.04 -8.78 -0.89
CA GLY A 93 1.35 -8.75 -0.45
C GLY A 93 1.90 -7.33 -0.32
N GLU A 94 1.64 -6.46 -1.32
CA GLU A 94 2.04 -5.05 -1.28
C GLU A 94 1.43 -4.30 -0.07
N ILE A 95 0.14 -4.52 0.18
CA ILE A 95 -0.60 -3.90 1.29
C ILE A 95 -0.05 -4.38 2.63
N ALA A 96 0.16 -5.69 2.78
CA ALA A 96 0.71 -6.27 4.01
C ALA A 96 2.11 -5.72 4.31
N PHE A 97 2.96 -5.61 3.29
CA PHE A 97 4.28 -5.00 3.45
C PHE A 97 4.20 -3.53 3.83
N ALA A 98 3.31 -2.75 3.20
CA ALA A 98 3.13 -1.34 3.56
C ALA A 98 2.64 -1.18 5.02
N CYS A 99 1.75 -2.06 5.49
CA CYS A 99 1.34 -2.11 6.90
C CYS A 99 2.51 -2.50 7.83
N TRP A 100 3.39 -3.41 7.40
CA TRP A 100 4.59 -3.76 8.15
C TRP A 100 5.56 -2.56 8.26
N VAL A 101 5.76 -1.78 7.20
CA VAL A 101 6.57 -0.54 7.25
C VAL A 101 6.03 0.44 8.29
N PHE A 102 4.70 0.59 8.37
CA PHE A 102 4.06 1.40 9.40
C PHE A 102 4.35 0.88 10.81
N ALA A 103 4.22 -0.43 11.03
CA ALA A 103 4.50 -1.04 12.32
C ALA A 103 5.98 -0.84 12.73
N THR A 104 6.92 -1.00 11.79
CA THR A 104 8.34 -0.76 12.03
C THR A 104 8.64 0.70 12.38
N ASP A 105 8.01 1.68 11.72
CA ASP A 105 8.16 3.10 12.06
C ASP A 105 7.70 3.41 13.50
N ILE A 106 6.65 2.73 13.99
CA ILE A 106 6.25 2.83 15.40
C ILE A 106 7.34 2.25 16.30
N VAL A 107 7.86 1.06 15.98
CA VAL A 107 8.92 0.41 16.77
C VAL A 107 10.18 1.28 16.84
N ASP A 108 10.60 1.88 15.73
CA ASP A 108 11.76 2.77 15.69
C ASP A 108 11.59 3.99 16.59
N LYS A 109 10.37 4.53 16.69
CA LYS A 109 10.04 5.66 17.58
C LYS A 109 9.94 5.28 19.06
N LEU A 110 9.76 3.99 19.35
CA LEU A 110 9.81 3.45 20.71
C LEU A 110 11.25 3.22 21.19
N ALA A 111 12.22 3.11 20.27
CA ALA A 111 13.62 2.93 20.62
C ALA A 111 14.19 4.21 21.30
N PRO A 112 14.99 4.07 22.36
CA PRO A 112 15.69 5.21 22.95
C PRO A 112 16.59 5.88 21.91
N VAL A 113 16.60 7.22 21.88
CA VAL A 113 17.30 8.12 20.93
C VAL A 113 18.77 7.76 20.66
N ALA A 114 19.41 6.94 21.51
CA ALA A 114 20.82 6.56 21.42
C ALA A 114 21.14 5.36 20.48
N ALA A 115 20.14 4.69 19.89
CA ALA A 115 20.36 3.48 19.07
C ALA A 115 20.21 3.70 17.55
N SER A 116 20.41 4.91 17.04
CA SER A 116 20.37 5.21 15.61
C SER A 116 21.66 4.78 14.89
N GLY A 117 21.83 3.47 14.71
CA GLY A 117 22.94 2.91 13.96
C GLY A 117 22.62 1.50 13.47
N GLN A 118 22.34 1.39 12.17
CA GLN A 118 22.01 0.16 11.44
C GLN A 118 20.66 -0.49 11.77
N HIS A 119 19.62 -0.11 11.01
CA HIS A 119 18.39 -0.89 10.92
C HIS A 119 18.68 -2.20 10.17
N LYS A 120 18.71 -3.32 10.90
CA LYS A 120 18.67 -4.65 10.28
C LYS A 120 17.21 -4.98 9.96
N ILE A 121 16.89 -4.97 8.67
CA ILE A 121 15.61 -5.50 8.19
C ILE A 121 15.71 -7.02 8.26
N HIS A 122 14.97 -7.63 9.18
CA HIS A 122 14.78 -9.07 9.22
C HIS A 122 13.57 -9.40 8.35
N ILE A 123 13.81 -10.03 7.20
CA ILE A 123 12.80 -10.63 6.32
C ILE A 123 12.62 -12.09 6.74
#